data_AF-A0A849TDP7-F1
#
_entry.id   AF-A0A849TDP7-F1
#
_cell.length_a   1.000
_cell.length_b   1.000
_cell.length_c   1.000
_cell.angle_alpha   90.00
_cell.angle_beta   90.00
_cell.angle_gamma   90.00
#
_symmetry.space_group_name_H-M   'P 1'
#
loop_
_entity.id
_entity.type
_entity.pdbx_description
1 polymer ?
#
loop_
_entity_poly.entity_id
_entity_poly.type
_entity_poly.pdbx_seq_one_letter_code
_entity_poly.pdbx_strand_id
1 'polypeptide(L)'
;FSSEYLPNTQPSYKSKAKNAQEAHEAIRPTSILRTPDSIRDTMTADQARLYEMIWKRTLACQMTPARFDTVSVDIRLSSDDTLFRASGQTLVFPGFIGVYMEDVDDAEEENSAKLPPLVEGDILPADKLYGEQHFTQPPPRFSEASLVKSLEEYGIGRPSTYATIISTLQAREYAILDKKRFMPTDVGRVVTKFLAEHFTRYVDYDFTANLENELDEVSEGKRDWIGVMDAFWKGFSTLIKDKANIDRPVELLDEACPECGKPLAKKLSRYGSFISCTNYPECKYKRSLSGESQDDATARVELGAYPDTKQAVLLLRGPYGHYVQLGEVIEGEKVKPKRVSWPKEMPLDQADLASALKLLALPRELGMHPETNKKVIVNIGRFGPYIGHDGKFKSIPRSDNIFEIELARAVELLSQARDGNTVLRTLGDHPDDKASVEICSGRYGPYARHGKINATLPKGLSPDDITLEEALELIAAKVAKGPAPKKASSRKPAAKAKSAPKTTKAKATTTKAKTTSVKTKATAKVARPAVKKVAAAKVSKPAAKKKVAVKKTVKSKA
;
A
#
# COMPACT_ATOMS: atom_id res chain seq x y z
N PHE A 1 -32.31 22.54 -8.49
CA PHE A 1 -32.07 23.47 -7.38
C PHE A 1 -32.74 24.81 -7.70
N SER A 2 -33.24 25.52 -6.69
CA SER A 2 -33.77 26.90 -6.83
C SER A 2 -32.62 27.92 -6.95
N SER A 3 -32.95 29.17 -7.27
CA SER A 3 -31.99 30.28 -7.33
C SER A 3 -31.22 30.50 -6.03
N GLU A 4 -31.82 30.18 -4.88
CA GLU A 4 -31.19 30.32 -3.56
C GLU A 4 -29.95 29.43 -3.35
N TYR A 5 -29.77 28.39 -4.17
CA TYR A 5 -28.58 27.53 -4.13
C TYR A 5 -27.38 28.13 -4.88
N LEU A 6 -27.59 29.20 -5.65
CA LEU A 6 -26.54 29.92 -6.37
C LEU A 6 -26.07 31.13 -5.53
N PRO A 7 -24.79 31.19 -5.11
CA PRO A 7 -24.29 32.32 -4.34
C PRO A 7 -24.21 33.59 -5.19
N ASN A 8 -24.49 34.75 -4.57
CA ASN A 8 -24.45 36.07 -5.23
C ASN A 8 -23.07 36.45 -5.78
N THR A 9 -22.01 35.82 -5.27
CA THR A 9 -20.62 35.97 -5.74
C THR A 9 -20.02 34.59 -6.00
N GLN A 10 -19.20 34.48 -7.05
CA GLN A 10 -18.59 33.21 -7.42
C GLN A 10 -17.61 32.74 -6.32
N PRO A 11 -17.77 31.54 -5.73
CA PRO A 11 -16.82 31.00 -4.76
C PRO A 11 -15.48 30.72 -5.44
N SER A 12 -14.39 31.24 -4.86
CA SER A 12 -13.03 31.00 -5.35
C SER A 12 -12.20 30.28 -4.28
N TYR A 13 -11.53 29.22 -4.69
CA TYR A 13 -10.66 28.40 -3.84
C TYR A 13 -9.24 28.51 -4.35
N LYS A 14 -8.33 28.99 -3.50
CA LYS A 14 -6.90 29.06 -3.81
C LYS A 14 -6.17 27.92 -3.11
N SER A 15 -5.27 27.26 -3.84
CA SER A 15 -4.32 26.32 -3.25
C SER A 15 -3.43 27.03 -2.23
N LYS A 16 -2.91 26.25 -1.27
CA LYS A 16 -1.83 26.69 -0.36
C LYS A 16 -0.45 26.11 -0.77
N ALA A 17 -0.42 25.22 -1.77
CA ALA A 17 0.80 24.55 -2.21
C ALA A 17 1.69 25.50 -3.04
N LYS A 18 2.85 25.88 -2.49
CA LYS A 18 3.74 26.98 -2.91
C LYS A 18 4.36 26.95 -4.34
N ASN A 19 3.92 26.07 -5.24
CA ASN A 19 4.77 25.52 -6.30
C ASN A 19 4.19 25.70 -7.72
N ALA A 20 5.03 25.75 -8.75
CA ALA A 20 4.66 25.93 -10.17
C ALA A 20 3.62 24.94 -10.75
N GLN A 21 3.22 23.90 -10.01
CA GLN A 21 2.03 23.09 -10.34
C GLN A 21 0.70 23.86 -10.15
N GLU A 22 0.73 25.07 -9.59
CA GLU A 22 -0.41 26.02 -9.55
C GLU A 22 -0.95 26.43 -10.94
N ALA A 23 -0.23 26.11 -12.03
CA ALA A 23 -0.74 26.26 -13.40
C ALA A 23 -1.79 25.21 -13.79
N HIS A 24 -2.14 24.27 -12.90
CA HIS A 24 -3.15 23.24 -13.14
C HIS A 24 -4.51 23.61 -12.54
N GLU A 25 -5.58 23.26 -13.26
CA GLU A 25 -6.94 23.30 -12.71
C GLU A 25 -7.19 22.15 -11.72
N ALA A 26 -8.17 22.32 -10.83
CA ALA A 26 -8.67 21.25 -9.98
C ALA A 26 -9.24 20.08 -10.82
N ILE A 27 -9.23 18.86 -10.27
CA ILE A 27 -9.86 17.70 -10.91
C ILE A 27 -11.38 17.93 -10.96
N ARG A 28 -11.89 18.15 -12.18
CA ARG A 28 -13.29 18.50 -12.47
C ARG A 28 -13.76 17.82 -13.76
N PRO A 29 -15.09 17.72 -14.00
CA PRO A 29 -15.62 17.41 -15.32
C PRO A 29 -15.09 18.37 -16.39
N THR A 30 -14.73 17.82 -17.55
CA THR A 30 -14.36 18.61 -18.74
C THR A 30 -15.48 19.53 -19.20
N SER A 31 -16.73 19.11 -19.01
CA SER A 31 -17.93 19.94 -19.06
C SER A 31 -18.91 19.46 -18.00
N ILE A 32 -19.51 20.39 -17.24
CA ILE A 32 -20.53 20.06 -16.22
C ILE A 32 -21.83 19.51 -16.83
N LEU A 33 -22.09 19.80 -18.11
CA LEU A 33 -23.26 19.31 -18.86
C LEU A 33 -23.21 17.80 -19.14
N ARG A 34 -22.04 17.16 -18.98
CA ARG A 34 -21.91 15.70 -18.99
C ARG A 34 -22.33 15.21 -17.61
N THR A 35 -23.62 14.94 -17.44
CA THR A 35 -24.14 14.38 -16.19
C THR A 35 -23.62 12.94 -16.00
N PRO A 36 -23.49 12.44 -14.76
CA PRO A 36 -23.02 11.08 -14.51
C PRO A 36 -23.84 10.02 -15.27
N ASP A 37 -25.15 10.20 -15.37
CA ASP A 37 -26.04 9.30 -16.12
C ASP A 37 -25.79 9.34 -17.63
N SER A 38 -25.55 10.51 -18.21
CA SER A 38 -25.36 10.67 -19.67
C SER A 38 -24.12 9.96 -20.23
N ILE A 39 -23.15 9.59 -19.39
CA ILE A 39 -21.92 8.91 -19.80
C ILE A 39 -21.71 7.56 -19.10
N ARG A 40 -22.65 7.13 -18.25
CA ARG A 40 -22.56 5.93 -17.40
C ARG A 40 -22.21 4.68 -18.22
N ASP A 41 -22.89 4.49 -19.35
CA ASP A 41 -22.73 3.33 -20.23
C ASP A 41 -21.39 3.27 -20.97
N THR A 42 -20.61 4.35 -20.95
CA THR A 42 -19.26 4.42 -21.58
C THR A 42 -18.13 4.03 -20.62
N MET A 43 -18.46 3.70 -19.37
CA MET A 43 -17.51 3.54 -18.26
C MET A 43 -17.71 2.22 -17.51
N THR A 44 -16.65 1.75 -16.83
CA THR A 44 -16.82 0.69 -15.82
C THR A 44 -17.54 1.25 -14.58
N ALA A 45 -18.12 0.37 -13.75
CA ALA A 45 -18.83 0.78 -12.54
C ALA A 45 -18.00 1.67 -11.61
N ASP A 46 -16.70 1.39 -11.45
CA ASP A 46 -15.82 2.18 -10.59
C ASP A 46 -15.40 3.52 -11.22
N GLN A 47 -15.25 3.56 -12.55
CA GLN A 47 -15.07 4.81 -13.28
C GLN A 47 -16.30 5.72 -13.16
N ALA A 48 -17.50 5.15 -13.30
CA ALA A 48 -18.75 5.89 -13.16
C ALA A 48 -18.91 6.45 -11.73
N ARG A 49 -18.66 5.64 -10.68
CA ARG A 49 -18.66 6.10 -9.28
C ARG A 49 -17.67 7.23 -9.02
N LEU A 50 -16.43 7.08 -9.50
CA LEU A 50 -15.39 8.12 -9.36
C LEU A 50 -15.77 9.41 -10.10
N TYR A 51 -16.32 9.29 -11.30
CA TYR A 51 -16.80 10.44 -12.07
C TYR A 51 -17.98 11.14 -11.37
N GLU A 52 -18.95 10.38 -10.85
CA GLU A 52 -20.10 10.91 -10.11
C GLU A 52 -19.65 11.70 -8.87
N MET A 53 -18.68 11.18 -8.12
CA MET A 53 -18.06 11.86 -6.98
C MET A 53 -17.39 13.18 -7.39
N ILE A 54 -16.57 13.16 -8.44
CA ILE A 54 -15.89 14.36 -8.99
C ILE A 54 -16.92 15.40 -9.48
N TRP A 55 -17.97 14.95 -10.18
CA TRP A 55 -19.04 15.82 -10.68
C TRP A 55 -19.81 16.48 -9.55
N LYS A 56 -20.26 15.69 -8.55
CA LYS A 56 -20.96 16.19 -7.36
C LYS A 56 -20.12 17.19 -6.56
N ARG A 57 -18.84 16.88 -6.30
CA ARG A 57 -17.91 17.78 -5.60
C ARG A 57 -17.66 19.08 -6.37
N THR A 58 -17.58 19.03 -7.70
CA THR A 58 -17.42 20.22 -8.56
C THR A 58 -18.68 21.10 -8.55
N LEU A 59 -19.87 20.52 -8.59
CA LEU A 59 -21.11 21.29 -8.50
C LEU A 59 -21.26 21.91 -7.10
N ALA A 60 -21.07 21.10 -6.05
CA ALA A 60 -21.20 21.51 -4.66
C ALA A 60 -20.28 22.68 -4.28
N CYS A 61 -19.04 22.76 -4.80
CA CYS A 61 -18.14 23.87 -4.48
C CYS A 61 -18.56 25.22 -5.11
N GLN A 62 -19.54 25.26 -6.02
CA GLN A 62 -20.09 26.51 -6.55
C GLN A 62 -21.51 26.81 -6.02
N MET A 63 -22.00 26.02 -5.07
CA MET A 63 -23.29 26.23 -4.40
C MET A 63 -23.14 27.01 -3.09
N THR A 64 -24.24 27.59 -2.62
CA THR A 64 -24.31 28.26 -1.32
C THR A 64 -24.01 27.32 -0.15
N PRO A 65 -23.40 27.82 0.95
CA PRO A 65 -23.26 27.08 2.20
C PRO A 65 -24.60 26.54 2.74
N ALA A 66 -24.55 25.38 3.38
CA ALA A 66 -25.64 24.91 4.24
C ALA A 66 -25.84 25.85 5.43
N ARG A 67 -27.06 25.93 5.96
CA ARG A 67 -27.39 26.67 7.18
C ARG A 67 -28.05 25.75 8.19
N PHE A 68 -27.57 25.82 9.42
CA PHE A 68 -28.06 25.06 10.56
C PHE A 68 -28.44 26.04 11.66
N ASP A 69 -29.55 25.76 12.34
CA ASP A 69 -29.86 26.36 13.64
C ASP A 69 -29.31 25.43 14.72
N THR A 70 -28.32 25.93 15.46
CA THR A 70 -27.73 25.22 16.61
C THR A 70 -28.38 25.75 17.88
N VAL A 71 -28.91 24.84 18.70
CA VAL A 71 -29.53 25.14 19.99
C VAL A 71 -28.75 24.42 21.07
N SER A 72 -28.34 25.13 22.13
CA SER A 72 -27.75 24.55 23.33
C SER A 72 -28.59 24.97 24.54
N VAL A 73 -28.87 24.02 25.41
CA VAL A 73 -29.74 24.20 26.58
C VAL A 73 -28.97 23.73 27.81
N ASP A 74 -28.87 24.63 28.80
CA ASP A 74 -28.30 24.35 30.11
C ASP A 74 -29.43 24.09 31.11
N ILE A 75 -29.50 22.87 31.63
CA ILE A 75 -30.57 22.39 32.53
C ILE A 75 -29.95 22.24 33.93
N ARG A 76 -30.44 22.99 34.91
CA ARG A 76 -30.02 22.88 36.31
C ARG A 76 -30.98 21.98 37.08
N LEU A 77 -30.45 21.11 37.92
CA LEU A 77 -31.27 20.36 38.90
C LEU A 77 -31.76 21.30 40.01
N SER A 78 -32.95 21.02 40.58
CA SER A 78 -33.52 21.84 41.66
C SER A 78 -32.88 21.61 43.02
N SER A 79 -32.05 20.57 43.16
CA SER A 79 -31.43 20.12 44.41
C SER A 79 -30.03 20.67 44.69
N ASP A 80 -29.32 21.11 43.65
CA ASP A 80 -27.90 21.52 43.71
C ASP A 80 -27.52 22.41 42.51
N ASP A 81 -26.25 22.84 42.43
CA ASP A 81 -25.72 23.61 41.30
C ASP A 81 -25.29 22.72 40.10
N THR A 82 -25.73 21.45 40.04
CA THR A 82 -25.36 20.55 38.94
C THR A 82 -26.06 20.98 37.64
N LEU A 83 -25.26 21.10 36.57
CA LEU A 83 -25.68 21.59 35.27
C LEU A 83 -25.48 20.50 34.21
N PHE A 84 -26.59 20.09 33.59
CA PHE A 84 -26.62 19.27 32.39
C PHE A 84 -26.65 20.16 31.16
N ARG A 85 -25.97 19.75 30.08
CA ARG A 85 -25.98 20.47 28.81
C ARG A 85 -26.46 19.55 27.70
N ALA A 86 -27.48 19.99 26.97
CA ALA A 86 -27.90 19.38 25.71
C ALA A 86 -27.57 20.32 24.56
N SER A 87 -27.10 19.77 23.44
CA SER A 87 -26.86 20.52 22.20
C SER A 87 -27.50 19.79 21.03
N GLY A 88 -28.26 20.51 20.22
CA GLY A 88 -28.93 20.00 19.03
C GLY A 88 -28.68 20.89 17.82
N GLN A 89 -28.83 20.30 16.64
CA GLN A 89 -28.61 20.97 15.35
C GLN A 89 -29.83 20.68 14.48
N THR A 90 -30.38 21.68 13.79
CA THR A 90 -31.42 21.45 12.77
C THR A 90 -30.97 22.06 11.44
N LEU A 91 -30.97 21.26 10.38
CA LEU A 91 -30.67 21.75 9.03
C LEU A 91 -31.83 22.62 8.53
N VAL A 92 -31.61 23.92 8.44
CA VAL A 92 -32.60 24.91 7.94
C VAL A 92 -32.56 24.98 6.42
N PHE A 93 -31.35 24.91 5.84
CA PHE A 93 -31.14 25.02 4.40
C PHE A 93 -30.00 24.11 3.95
N PRO A 94 -30.24 23.10 3.08
CA PRO A 94 -29.22 22.14 2.67
C PRO A 94 -28.00 22.74 1.95
N GLY A 95 -28.16 23.81 1.17
CA GLY A 95 -27.07 24.35 0.35
C GLY A 95 -26.35 23.26 -0.46
N PHE A 96 -25.01 23.27 -0.46
CA PHE A 96 -24.20 22.26 -1.15
C PHE A 96 -24.39 20.81 -0.64
N ILE A 97 -24.85 20.60 0.60
CA ILE A 97 -25.05 19.26 1.19
C ILE A 97 -26.13 18.49 0.42
N GLY A 98 -27.07 19.18 -0.22
CA GLY A 98 -28.06 18.59 -1.13
C GLY A 98 -27.48 17.95 -2.40
N VAL A 99 -26.17 18.10 -2.66
CA VAL A 99 -25.44 17.44 -3.77
C VAL A 99 -24.29 16.57 -3.27
N TYR A 100 -23.55 17.05 -2.27
CA TYR A 100 -22.35 16.38 -1.77
C TYR A 100 -22.17 16.63 -0.27
N MET A 101 -22.11 15.55 0.49
CA MET A 101 -21.57 15.53 1.85
C MET A 101 -20.24 14.77 1.82
N GLU A 102 -19.28 15.19 2.63
CA GLU A 102 -17.98 14.52 2.73
C GLU A 102 -18.02 13.51 3.88
N ASP A 103 -17.75 12.25 3.58
CA ASP A 103 -17.64 11.21 4.61
C ASP A 103 -16.43 11.51 5.51
N VAL A 104 -16.65 11.50 6.83
CA VAL A 104 -15.60 11.74 7.83
C VAL A 104 -15.06 10.40 8.30
N ASP A 105 -13.76 10.16 8.06
CA ASP A 105 -13.04 9.01 8.63
C ASP A 105 -13.10 9.07 10.17
N ASP A 106 -13.50 7.96 10.80
CA ASP A 106 -13.62 7.82 12.27
C ASP A 106 -14.59 8.83 12.93
N ALA A 107 -15.68 9.18 12.24
CA ALA A 107 -16.78 9.95 12.83
C ALA A 107 -17.40 9.23 14.04
N GLU A 108 -17.49 9.92 15.18
CA GLU A 108 -18.39 9.52 16.26
C GLU A 108 -19.84 9.79 15.82
N GLU A 109 -20.77 8.88 16.12
CA GLU A 109 -22.20 9.09 15.89
C GLU A 109 -22.75 10.11 16.92
N GLU A 110 -22.36 11.37 16.79
CA GLU A 110 -23.08 12.47 17.43
C GLU A 110 -24.49 12.53 16.84
N ASN A 111 -25.44 11.93 17.55
CA ASN A 111 -26.87 12.12 17.34
C ASN A 111 -27.19 13.61 17.52
N SER A 112 -27.10 14.36 16.43
CA SER A 112 -27.49 15.77 16.30
C SER A 112 -29.02 15.88 16.30
N ALA A 113 -29.62 15.42 17.39
CA ALA A 113 -31.05 15.37 17.59
C ALA A 113 -31.63 16.79 17.62
N LYS A 114 -32.79 16.95 17.00
CA LYS A 114 -33.58 18.17 17.13
C LYS A 114 -34.12 18.26 18.56
N LEU A 115 -33.68 19.28 19.29
CA LEU A 115 -34.22 19.58 20.62
C LEU A 115 -35.67 20.10 20.50
N PRO A 116 -36.53 19.85 21.51
CA PRO A 116 -37.85 20.45 21.58
C PRO A 116 -37.74 21.98 21.77
N PRO A 117 -38.77 22.76 21.41
CA PRO A 117 -38.84 24.17 21.79
C PRO A 117 -38.93 24.28 23.31
N LEU A 118 -38.06 25.09 23.90
CA LEU A 118 -37.95 25.34 25.34
C LEU A 118 -37.79 26.83 25.61
N VAL A 119 -38.24 27.29 26.77
CA VAL A 119 -38.16 28.67 27.25
C VAL A 119 -37.39 28.71 28.58
N GLU A 120 -36.70 29.82 28.85
CA GLU A 120 -36.03 30.04 30.13
C GLU A 120 -37.06 30.00 31.29
N GLY A 121 -36.83 29.10 32.25
CA GLY A 121 -37.73 28.87 33.38
C GLY A 121 -38.66 27.65 33.24
N ASP A 122 -38.67 26.96 32.10
CA ASP A 122 -39.42 25.71 31.94
C ASP A 122 -38.97 24.64 32.94
N ILE A 123 -39.94 23.99 33.58
CA ILE A 123 -39.69 22.89 34.54
C ILE A 123 -39.78 21.56 33.78
N LEU A 124 -38.66 20.88 33.62
CA LEU A 124 -38.56 19.61 32.91
C LEU A 124 -38.65 18.41 33.87
N PRO A 125 -39.56 17.43 33.64
CA PRO A 125 -39.56 16.19 34.40
C PRO A 125 -38.33 15.34 34.05
N ALA A 126 -37.64 14.84 35.07
CA ALA A 126 -36.53 13.91 34.90
C ALA A 126 -37.05 12.46 34.92
N ASP A 127 -37.35 11.89 33.76
CA ASP A 127 -37.91 10.53 33.65
C ASP A 127 -36.95 9.45 34.15
N LYS A 128 -35.67 9.55 33.76
CA LYS A 128 -34.61 8.58 34.08
C LYS A 128 -33.25 9.26 34.12
N LEU A 129 -32.38 8.82 35.04
CA LEU A 129 -30.97 9.19 35.11
C LEU A 129 -30.12 7.95 34.83
N TYR A 130 -29.19 8.05 33.89
CA TYR A 130 -28.23 6.99 33.57
C TYR A 130 -26.81 7.46 33.89
N GLY A 131 -26.01 6.58 34.49
CA GLY A 131 -24.57 6.79 34.65
C GLY A 131 -23.82 6.00 33.59
N GLU A 132 -23.25 6.68 32.60
CA GLU A 132 -22.43 6.05 31.57
C GLU A 132 -20.93 6.14 31.91
N GLN A 133 -20.20 5.04 31.71
CA GLN A 133 -18.75 4.99 31.88
C GLN A 133 -18.07 5.02 30.51
N HIS A 134 -17.44 6.15 30.20
CA HIS A 134 -16.63 6.29 28.99
C HIS A 134 -15.14 6.05 29.28
N PHE A 135 -14.42 5.58 28.25
CA PHE A 135 -12.97 5.40 28.27
C PHE A 135 -12.35 6.23 27.15
N THR A 136 -11.19 6.83 27.40
CA THR A 136 -10.43 7.55 26.37
C THR A 136 -9.97 6.55 25.30
N GLN A 137 -10.41 6.73 24.06
CA GLN A 137 -9.90 5.93 22.95
C GLN A 137 -8.48 6.38 22.57
N PRO A 138 -7.59 5.44 22.15
CA PRO A 138 -6.31 5.82 21.56
C PRO A 138 -6.54 6.50 20.19
N PRO A 139 -5.61 7.34 19.70
CA PRO A 139 -5.72 7.93 18.37
C PRO A 139 -5.93 6.87 17.29
N PRO A 140 -6.86 7.09 16.32
CA PRO A 140 -7.10 6.14 15.26
C PRO A 140 -5.84 5.93 14.41
N ARG A 141 -5.69 4.72 13.87
CA ARG A 141 -4.60 4.40 12.95
C ARG A 141 -4.92 5.00 11.57
N PHE A 142 -3.88 5.31 10.80
CA PHE A 142 -4.08 5.89 9.47
C PHE A 142 -4.85 4.96 8.52
N SER A 143 -5.93 5.47 7.94
CA SER A 143 -6.47 5.05 6.65
C SER A 143 -5.53 5.44 5.50
N GLU A 144 -5.81 5.00 4.27
CA GLU A 144 -5.09 5.51 3.08
C GLU A 144 -5.33 7.02 2.89
N ALA A 145 -6.57 7.50 3.08
CA ALA A 145 -6.91 8.90 2.93
C ALA A 145 -6.24 9.79 3.99
N SER A 146 -6.34 9.42 5.27
CA SER A 146 -5.71 10.16 6.37
C SER A 146 -4.18 10.13 6.31
N LEU A 147 -3.56 9.05 5.81
CA LEU A 147 -2.12 9.03 5.54
C LEU A 147 -1.74 10.05 4.43
N VAL A 148 -2.49 10.11 3.32
CA VAL A 148 -2.24 11.13 2.27
C VAL A 148 -2.41 12.54 2.83
N LYS A 149 -3.45 12.77 3.63
CA LYS A 149 -3.70 14.06 4.29
C LYS A 149 -2.53 14.48 5.18
N SER A 150 -2.02 13.59 6.03
CA SER A 150 -0.86 13.91 6.87
C SER A 150 0.43 14.10 6.06
N LEU A 151 0.64 13.33 4.98
CA LEU A 151 1.75 13.57 4.06
C LEU A 151 1.69 14.97 3.43
N GLU A 152 0.51 15.40 2.98
CA GLU A 152 0.28 16.76 2.47
C GLU A 152 0.49 17.85 3.54
N GLU A 153 -0.03 17.65 4.76
CA GLU A 153 0.12 18.57 5.90
C GLU A 153 1.60 18.77 6.29
N TYR A 154 2.42 17.72 6.24
CA TYR A 154 3.87 17.79 6.44
C TYR A 154 4.66 18.21 5.17
N GLY A 155 4.01 18.38 4.01
CA GLY A 155 4.67 18.73 2.75
C GLY A 155 5.55 17.63 2.13
N ILE A 156 5.34 16.38 2.56
CA ILE A 156 6.10 15.19 2.14
C ILE A 156 5.40 14.52 0.96
N GLY A 157 6.10 14.32 -0.15
CA GLY A 157 5.51 13.83 -1.37
C GLY A 157 4.70 14.88 -2.13
N ARG A 158 4.13 14.47 -3.26
CA ARG A 158 3.42 15.31 -4.23
C ARG A 158 2.24 14.50 -4.82
N PRO A 159 1.27 15.12 -5.52
CA PRO A 159 0.13 14.40 -6.10
C PRO A 159 0.50 13.21 -7.01
N SER A 160 1.68 13.24 -7.63
CA SER A 160 2.24 12.15 -8.44
C SER A 160 2.84 10.99 -7.64
N THR A 161 3.18 11.19 -6.36
CA THR A 161 3.91 10.21 -5.54
C THR A 161 3.08 9.54 -4.45
N TYR A 162 1.98 10.14 -3.96
CA TYR A 162 1.17 9.59 -2.85
C TYR A 162 0.76 8.12 -3.04
N ALA A 163 0.15 7.77 -4.18
CA ALA A 163 -0.23 6.38 -4.49
C ALA A 163 0.97 5.43 -4.61
N THR A 164 2.13 5.94 -5.06
CA THR A 164 3.37 5.18 -5.18
C THR A 164 4.02 4.93 -3.80
N ILE A 165 3.95 5.90 -2.89
CA ILE A 165 4.40 5.77 -1.49
C ILE A 165 3.59 4.67 -0.81
N ILE A 166 2.26 4.75 -0.84
CA ILE A 166 1.34 3.79 -0.22
C ILE A 166 1.56 2.37 -0.77
N SER A 167 1.56 2.20 -2.09
CA SER A 167 1.77 0.89 -2.71
C SER A 167 3.17 0.33 -2.44
N THR A 168 4.20 1.17 -2.29
CA THR A 168 5.56 0.72 -1.93
C THR A 168 5.66 0.26 -0.47
N LEU A 169 4.98 0.93 0.47
CA LEU A 169 4.94 0.52 1.87
C LEU A 169 4.30 -0.87 2.05
N GLN A 170 3.22 -1.13 1.30
CA GLN A 170 2.54 -2.43 1.27
C GLN A 170 3.37 -3.49 0.55
N ALA A 171 3.89 -3.20 -0.65
CA ALA A 171 4.65 -4.15 -1.46
C ALA A 171 6.02 -4.55 -0.86
N ARG A 172 6.54 -3.77 0.09
CA ARG A 172 7.75 -4.10 0.87
C ARG A 172 7.45 -4.65 2.27
N GLU A 173 6.17 -4.90 2.58
CA GLU A 173 5.71 -5.44 3.86
C GLU A 173 6.16 -4.61 5.08
N TYR A 174 6.33 -3.29 4.93
CA TYR A 174 6.62 -2.38 6.06
C TYR A 174 5.36 -2.00 6.83
N ALA A 175 4.23 -1.90 6.13
CA ALA A 175 2.91 -1.78 6.71
C ALA A 175 1.94 -2.69 5.94
N ILE A 176 0.97 -3.25 6.64
CA ILE A 176 -0.16 -3.99 6.06
C ILE A 176 -1.44 -3.18 6.28
N LEU A 177 -2.39 -3.30 5.36
CA LEU A 177 -3.71 -2.71 5.49
C LEU A 177 -4.66 -3.75 6.10
N ASP A 178 -5.07 -3.55 7.35
CA ASP A 178 -6.07 -4.37 8.04
C ASP A 178 -7.31 -3.53 8.32
N LYS A 179 -8.51 -4.02 7.96
CA LYS A 179 -9.79 -3.30 8.09
C LYS A 179 -9.73 -1.82 7.62
N LYS A 180 -9.07 -1.54 6.48
CA LYS A 180 -8.81 -0.18 5.94
C LYS A 180 -8.00 0.75 6.86
N ARG A 181 -7.16 0.20 7.73
CA ARG A 181 -6.27 0.93 8.65
C ARG A 181 -4.86 0.32 8.60
N PHE A 182 -3.82 1.14 8.59
CA PHE A 182 -2.44 0.68 8.51
C PHE A 182 -1.92 0.11 9.84
N MET A 183 -1.35 -1.09 9.76
CA MET A 183 -0.60 -1.73 10.83
C MET A 183 0.89 -1.76 10.43
N PRO A 184 1.80 -1.10 11.17
CA PRO A 184 3.23 -1.26 10.92
C PRO A 184 3.67 -2.67 11.31
N THR A 185 4.33 -3.37 10.39
CA THR A 185 4.87 -4.70 10.65
C THR A 185 6.10 -4.61 11.56
N ASP A 186 6.55 -5.75 12.11
CA ASP A 186 7.84 -5.79 12.80
C ASP A 186 9.00 -5.33 11.92
N VAL A 187 8.99 -5.69 10.63
CA VAL A 187 10.02 -5.28 9.66
C VAL A 187 10.01 -3.74 9.54
N GLY A 188 8.83 -3.14 9.38
CA GLY A 188 8.66 -1.69 9.36
C GLY A 188 9.19 -1.04 10.65
N ARG A 189 8.79 -1.55 11.82
CA ARG A 189 9.24 -1.02 13.13
C ARG A 189 10.75 -1.07 13.31
N VAL A 190 11.41 -2.19 12.98
CA VAL A 190 12.86 -2.34 13.10
C VAL A 190 13.59 -1.41 12.13
N VAL A 191 13.12 -1.29 10.88
CA VAL A 191 13.70 -0.38 9.89
C VAL A 191 13.52 1.08 10.29
N THR A 192 12.33 1.49 10.73
CA THR A 192 12.07 2.85 11.22
C THR A 192 12.94 3.18 12.43
N LYS A 193 13.08 2.26 13.40
CA LYS A 193 13.96 2.47 14.57
C LYS A 193 15.43 2.64 14.16
N PHE A 194 15.96 1.76 13.32
CA PHE A 194 17.32 1.86 12.80
C PHE A 194 17.59 3.19 12.07
N LEU A 195 16.65 3.61 11.20
CA LEU A 195 16.78 4.88 10.49
C LEU A 195 16.64 6.09 11.43
N ALA A 196 15.75 6.04 12.43
CA ALA A 196 15.62 7.09 13.43
C ALA A 196 16.84 7.19 14.37
N GLU A 197 17.57 6.10 14.61
CA GLU A 197 18.76 6.08 15.47
C GLU A 197 20.06 6.46 14.74
N HIS A 198 20.16 6.21 13.42
CA HIS A 198 21.40 6.38 12.67
C HIS A 198 21.31 7.32 11.46
N PHE A 199 20.11 7.55 10.93
CA PHE A 199 19.84 8.35 9.74
C PHE A 199 18.82 9.45 10.03
N THR A 200 18.75 9.95 11.27
CA THR A 200 17.82 10.99 11.78
C THR A 200 17.46 12.04 10.73
N ARG A 201 18.47 12.74 10.18
CA ARG A 201 18.31 13.79 9.16
C ARG A 201 17.51 13.33 7.93
N TYR A 202 17.63 12.09 7.50
CA TYR A 202 17.04 11.57 6.26
C TYR A 202 15.64 10.95 6.46
N VAL A 203 15.18 10.83 7.71
CA VAL A 203 13.79 10.44 8.05
C VAL A 203 13.03 11.54 8.79
N ASP A 204 13.68 12.68 9.00
CA ASP A 204 13.07 13.89 9.52
C ASP A 204 12.06 14.50 8.52
N TYR A 205 10.96 15.01 9.05
CA TYR A 205 9.86 15.52 8.23
C TYR A 205 10.24 16.83 7.54
N ASP A 206 10.88 17.76 8.27
CA ASP A 206 11.30 19.05 7.73
C ASP A 206 12.39 18.86 6.65
N PHE A 207 13.36 17.97 6.85
CA PHE A 207 14.35 17.66 5.81
C PHE A 207 13.70 17.10 4.54
N THR A 208 12.74 16.18 4.69
CA THR A 208 12.06 15.55 3.54
C THR A 208 11.22 16.58 2.77
N ALA A 209 10.43 17.39 3.49
CA ALA A 209 9.63 18.46 2.89
C ALA A 209 10.51 19.54 2.22
N ASN A 210 11.64 19.89 2.82
CA ASN A 210 12.59 20.83 2.23
C ASN A 210 13.23 20.26 0.95
N LEU A 211 13.65 18.99 0.94
CA LEU A 211 14.22 18.36 -0.27
C LEU A 211 13.23 18.38 -1.43
N GLU A 212 11.95 18.10 -1.18
CA GLU A 212 10.90 18.21 -2.20
C GLU A 212 10.77 19.66 -2.70
N ASN A 213 10.91 20.67 -1.83
CA ASN A 213 10.95 22.08 -2.25
C ASN A 213 12.22 22.42 -3.07
N GLU A 214 13.37 21.80 -2.81
CA GLU A 214 14.58 22.00 -3.63
C GLU A 214 14.43 21.38 -5.03
N LEU A 215 13.76 20.22 -5.13
CA LEU A 215 13.41 19.59 -6.41
C LEU A 215 12.39 20.43 -7.20
N ASP A 216 11.47 21.08 -6.50
CA ASP A 216 10.53 22.04 -7.08
C ASP A 216 11.26 23.28 -7.63
N GLU A 217 12.16 23.90 -6.86
CA GLU A 217 13.02 25.02 -7.32
C GLU A 217 13.86 24.65 -8.55
N VAL A 218 14.35 23.41 -8.62
CA VAL A 218 15.04 22.85 -9.79
C VAL A 218 14.10 22.76 -11.00
N SER A 219 12.86 22.30 -10.81
CA SER A 219 11.87 22.19 -11.89
C SER A 219 11.46 23.56 -12.47
N GLU A 220 11.49 24.60 -11.63
CA GLU A 220 11.25 26.00 -11.99
C GLU A 220 12.47 26.69 -12.63
N GLY A 221 13.63 26.02 -12.67
CA GLY A 221 14.89 26.60 -13.17
C GLY A 221 15.51 27.64 -12.23
N LYS A 222 15.04 27.75 -10.97
CA LYS A 222 15.61 28.63 -9.94
C LYS A 222 16.91 28.08 -9.35
N ARG A 223 17.16 26.78 -9.51
CA ARG A 223 18.28 26.07 -8.86
C ARG A 223 18.86 25.00 -9.79
N ASP A 224 20.17 24.78 -9.69
CA ASP A 224 20.82 23.69 -10.42
C ASP A 224 20.69 22.35 -9.68
N TRP A 225 20.34 21.30 -10.44
CA TRP A 225 20.08 19.97 -9.91
C TRP A 225 21.36 19.24 -9.47
N ILE A 226 22.50 19.52 -10.11
CA ILE A 226 23.79 18.88 -9.77
C ILE A 226 24.22 19.37 -8.38
N GLY A 227 24.08 20.67 -8.10
CA GLY A 227 24.34 21.25 -6.77
C GLY A 227 23.50 20.61 -5.66
N VAL A 228 22.20 20.38 -5.90
CA VAL A 228 21.31 19.71 -4.93
C VAL A 228 21.73 18.25 -4.71
N MET A 229 22.01 17.51 -5.79
CA MET A 229 22.43 16.10 -5.71
C MET A 229 23.80 15.92 -5.05
N ASP A 230 24.76 16.79 -5.33
CA ASP A 230 26.10 16.77 -4.72
C ASP A 230 26.03 17.05 -3.20
N ALA A 231 25.26 18.06 -2.79
CA ALA A 231 25.04 18.40 -1.38
C ALA A 231 24.38 17.25 -0.61
N PHE A 232 23.36 16.60 -1.20
CA PHE A 232 22.73 15.40 -0.64
C PHE A 232 23.73 14.24 -0.56
N TRP A 233 24.40 13.91 -1.66
CA TRP A 233 25.22 12.71 -1.78
C TRP A 233 26.48 12.74 -0.89
N LYS A 234 27.13 13.90 -0.75
CA LYS A 234 28.31 14.05 0.15
C LYS A 234 27.96 13.72 1.60
N GLY A 235 26.85 14.24 2.10
CA GLY A 235 26.37 13.93 3.45
C GLY A 235 25.93 12.47 3.60
N PHE A 236 25.16 11.96 2.64
CA PHE A 236 24.55 10.64 2.72
C PHE A 236 25.57 9.50 2.57
N SER A 237 26.49 9.62 1.61
CA SER A 237 27.52 8.60 1.35
C SER A 237 28.57 8.51 2.47
N THR A 238 28.87 9.62 3.15
CA THR A 238 29.72 9.62 4.36
C THR A 238 29.04 8.85 5.48
N LEU A 239 27.77 9.18 5.77
CA LEU A 239 27.02 8.49 6.82
C LEU A 239 26.83 6.99 6.53
N ILE A 240 26.64 6.57 5.28
CA ILE A 240 26.61 5.15 4.90
C ILE A 240 27.92 4.44 5.27
N LYS A 241 29.09 5.06 5.02
CA LYS A 241 30.39 4.49 5.36
C LYS A 241 30.55 4.35 6.88
N ASP A 242 30.20 5.40 7.62
CA ASP A 242 30.29 5.43 9.10
C ASP A 242 29.36 4.41 9.78
N LYS A 243 28.25 4.06 9.12
CA LYS A 243 27.21 3.15 9.65
C LYS A 243 27.22 1.76 8.99
N ALA A 244 28.20 1.45 8.14
CA ALA A 244 28.26 0.21 7.36
C ALA A 244 28.38 -1.06 8.21
N ASN A 245 29.08 -0.98 9.34
CA ASN A 245 29.38 -2.12 10.22
C ASN A 245 28.51 -2.15 11.49
N ILE A 246 27.33 -1.53 11.47
CA ILE A 246 26.42 -1.54 12.61
C ILE A 246 25.51 -2.77 12.56
N ASP A 247 25.53 -3.55 13.64
CA ASP A 247 24.60 -4.66 13.84
C ASP A 247 23.15 -4.17 13.97
N ARG A 248 22.21 -5.00 13.55
CA ARG A 248 20.79 -4.66 13.61
C ARG A 248 20.37 -4.42 15.06
N PRO A 249 19.63 -3.33 15.37
CA PRO A 249 19.17 -3.07 16.72
C PRO A 249 18.29 -4.22 17.19
N VAL A 250 18.67 -4.80 18.33
CA VAL A 250 17.91 -5.88 18.98
C VAL A 250 17.19 -5.28 20.19
N GLU A 251 15.90 -5.55 20.28
CA GLU A 251 15.08 -5.11 21.40
C GLU A 251 15.21 -6.13 22.54
N LEU A 252 15.87 -5.74 23.63
CA LEU A 252 15.95 -6.55 24.85
C LEU A 252 14.57 -6.56 25.54
N LEU A 253 14.18 -7.71 26.11
CA LEU A 253 13.02 -7.83 26.97
C LEU A 253 13.47 -7.88 28.43
N ASP A 254 12.63 -7.37 29.33
CA ASP A 254 12.78 -7.48 30.78
C ASP A 254 12.43 -8.89 31.31
N GLU A 255 12.83 -9.92 30.56
CA GLU A 255 12.60 -11.34 30.86
C GLU A 255 13.93 -12.12 30.82
N ALA A 256 14.13 -13.00 31.81
CA ALA A 256 15.25 -13.91 31.85
C ALA A 256 14.97 -15.18 31.02
N CYS A 257 15.99 -15.70 30.34
CA CYS A 257 15.92 -16.95 29.61
C CYS A 257 15.73 -18.15 30.56
N PRO A 258 14.71 -19.01 30.39
CA PRO A 258 14.47 -20.13 31.29
C PRO A 258 15.58 -21.19 31.26
N GLU A 259 16.33 -21.32 30.16
CA GLU A 259 17.47 -22.25 30.05
C GLU A 259 18.74 -21.77 30.77
N CYS A 260 18.98 -20.46 30.92
CA CYS A 260 20.29 -19.94 31.34
C CYS A 260 20.32 -18.59 32.07
N GLY A 261 19.16 -18.03 32.43
CA GLY A 261 19.03 -16.78 33.20
C GLY A 261 19.43 -15.48 32.50
N LYS A 262 20.12 -15.51 31.35
CA LYS A 262 20.53 -14.28 30.62
C LYS A 262 19.31 -13.60 29.95
N PRO A 263 19.34 -12.29 29.69
CA PRO A 263 18.20 -11.57 29.11
C PRO A 263 17.73 -12.16 27.77
N LEU A 264 16.42 -12.09 27.52
CA LEU A 264 15.81 -12.40 26.24
C LEU A 264 15.82 -11.17 25.31
N ALA A 265 15.79 -11.41 24.01
CA ALA A 265 15.85 -10.36 22.99
C ALA A 265 14.99 -10.71 21.77
N LYS A 266 14.15 -9.75 21.33
CA LYS A 266 13.34 -9.85 20.11
C LYS A 266 14.22 -9.61 18.89
N LYS A 267 14.38 -10.66 18.08
CA LYS A 267 15.14 -10.66 16.82
C LYS A 267 14.19 -10.85 15.65
N LEU A 268 14.52 -10.25 14.51
CA LEU A 268 13.77 -10.36 13.27
C LEU A 268 14.31 -11.49 12.38
N SER A 269 13.47 -12.44 11.99
CA SER A 269 13.79 -13.50 11.02
C SER A 269 13.07 -13.26 9.68
N ARG A 270 13.40 -14.07 8.66
CA ARG A 270 12.65 -14.14 7.39
C ARG A 270 11.19 -14.62 7.53
N TYR A 271 10.79 -15.10 8.71
CA TYR A 271 9.46 -15.62 9.03
C TYR A 271 8.70 -14.72 10.02
N GLY A 272 9.19 -13.50 10.27
CA GLY A 272 8.70 -12.61 11.32
C GLY A 272 9.63 -12.59 12.54
N SER A 273 9.25 -11.84 13.57
CA SER A 273 10.06 -11.72 14.78
C SER A 273 9.87 -12.89 15.74
N PHE A 274 10.91 -13.15 16.53
CA PHE A 274 10.95 -14.19 17.53
C PHE A 274 11.77 -13.69 18.73
N ILE A 275 11.48 -14.23 19.90
CA ILE A 275 12.26 -13.96 21.11
C ILE A 275 13.36 -15.03 21.17
N SER A 276 14.59 -14.62 21.50
CA SER A 276 15.75 -15.51 21.60
C SER A 276 16.63 -15.13 22.77
N CYS A 277 17.40 -16.07 23.31
CA CYS A 277 18.42 -15.73 24.29
C CYS A 277 19.49 -14.80 23.69
N THR A 278 19.96 -13.84 24.50
CA THR A 278 21.14 -13.04 24.19
C THR A 278 22.41 -13.91 24.07
N ASN A 279 22.49 -15.02 24.80
CA ASN A 279 23.65 -15.91 24.85
C ASN A 279 23.80 -16.89 23.68
N TYR A 280 23.26 -16.57 22.50
CA TYR A 280 23.46 -17.38 21.30
C TYR A 280 24.91 -17.18 20.79
N PRO A 281 25.69 -18.24 20.47
CA PRO A 281 25.24 -19.61 20.14
C PRO A 281 25.17 -20.62 21.28
N GLU A 282 25.65 -20.28 22.48
CA GLU A 282 25.76 -21.20 23.64
C GLU A 282 24.38 -21.64 24.16
N CYS A 283 23.46 -20.68 24.28
CA CYS A 283 22.05 -20.94 24.59
C CYS A 283 21.22 -20.79 23.31
N LYS A 284 20.46 -21.84 22.97
CA LYS A 284 19.66 -21.91 21.72
C LYS A 284 18.17 -21.63 21.95
N TYR A 285 17.77 -21.33 23.18
CA TYR A 285 16.40 -20.95 23.52
C TYR A 285 15.82 -19.88 22.59
N LYS A 286 14.61 -20.16 22.10
CA LYS A 286 13.80 -19.25 21.29
C LYS A 286 12.31 -19.57 21.45
N ARG A 287 11.47 -18.53 21.44
CA ARG A 287 10.00 -18.62 21.48
C ARG A 287 9.36 -17.63 20.52
N SER A 288 8.09 -17.85 20.17
CA SER A 288 7.34 -16.88 19.35
C SER A 288 6.93 -15.66 20.19
N LEU A 289 6.39 -14.62 19.54
CA LEU A 289 5.88 -13.42 20.21
C LEU A 289 4.44 -13.54 20.71
N SER A 290 3.67 -14.53 20.24
CA SER A 290 2.30 -14.80 20.70
C SER A 290 2.24 -15.45 22.08
N GLY A 291 3.40 -15.72 22.71
CA GLY A 291 3.48 -16.53 23.93
C GLY A 291 3.49 -18.04 23.66
N GLU A 292 3.09 -18.45 22.47
CA GLU A 292 3.15 -19.83 21.97
C GLU A 292 4.62 -20.30 21.93
N SER A 293 4.91 -21.37 22.68
CA SER A 293 6.23 -21.99 22.69
C SER A 293 6.53 -22.60 21.32
N GLN A 294 7.80 -22.94 21.07
CA GLN A 294 8.16 -23.60 19.81
C GLN A 294 7.74 -25.08 19.74
N ASP A 295 6.85 -25.51 20.63
CA ASP A 295 6.14 -26.78 20.57
C ASP A 295 4.88 -26.71 19.68
N ASP A 296 4.42 -25.50 19.32
CA ASP A 296 3.35 -25.27 18.33
C ASP A 296 3.79 -25.51 16.86
N ALA A 297 4.67 -26.50 16.67
CA ALA A 297 4.60 -27.36 15.49
C ALA A 297 3.26 -28.14 15.45
N THR A 298 2.55 -28.22 16.58
CA THR A 298 1.23 -28.83 16.73
C THR A 298 0.16 -27.83 17.19
N ALA A 299 -0.13 -26.82 16.36
CA ALA A 299 -1.52 -26.41 16.17
C ALA A 299 -2.30 -27.58 15.52
N ARG A 300 -2.47 -28.66 16.30
CA ARG A 300 -3.05 -29.96 15.95
C ARG A 300 -4.52 -29.88 16.29
N VAL A 301 -5.33 -29.53 15.30
CA VAL A 301 -6.78 -29.63 15.42
C VAL A 301 -7.19 -30.97 14.84
N GLU A 302 -7.69 -31.86 15.69
CA GLU A 302 -8.25 -33.13 15.24
C GLU A 302 -9.66 -32.88 14.73
N LEU A 303 -9.86 -33.03 13.41
CA LEU A 303 -11.14 -32.76 12.77
C LEU A 303 -12.09 -33.96 12.84
N GLY A 304 -11.59 -35.15 13.15
CA GLY A 304 -12.36 -36.38 13.31
C GLY A 304 -11.67 -37.60 12.69
N ALA A 305 -12.41 -38.70 12.52
CA ALA A 305 -11.91 -39.92 11.89
C ALA A 305 -12.37 -40.01 10.41
N TYR A 306 -11.49 -40.50 9.54
CA TYR A 306 -11.82 -40.76 8.14
C TYR A 306 -12.79 -41.94 8.01
N PRO A 307 -13.92 -41.83 7.27
CA PRO A 307 -14.98 -42.85 7.27
C PRO A 307 -14.51 -44.27 6.94
N ASP A 308 -13.68 -44.44 5.91
CA ASP A 308 -13.30 -45.77 5.40
C ASP A 308 -12.15 -46.43 6.18
N THR A 309 -11.19 -45.63 6.65
CA THR A 309 -9.94 -46.12 7.25
C THR A 309 -9.87 -45.96 8.77
N LYS A 310 -10.82 -45.23 9.38
CA LYS A 310 -10.85 -44.82 10.79
C LYS A 310 -9.58 -44.07 11.27
N GLN A 311 -8.72 -43.62 10.37
CA GLN A 311 -7.53 -42.84 10.70
C GLN A 311 -7.90 -41.40 11.07
N ALA A 312 -7.20 -40.83 12.04
CA ALA A 312 -7.41 -39.45 12.46
C ALA A 312 -7.10 -38.46 11.33
N VAL A 313 -7.97 -37.47 11.14
CA VAL A 313 -7.80 -36.35 10.21
C VAL A 313 -7.28 -35.15 10.99
N LEU A 314 -6.02 -34.80 10.77
CA LEU A 314 -5.30 -33.78 11.53
C LEU A 314 -5.13 -32.52 10.67
N LEU A 315 -5.60 -31.37 11.14
CA LEU A 315 -5.17 -30.08 10.64
C LEU A 315 -3.88 -29.68 11.38
N LEU A 316 -2.83 -29.37 10.62
CA LEU A 316 -1.49 -29.07 11.13
C LEU A 316 -0.93 -27.80 10.47
N ARG A 317 0.01 -27.13 11.12
CA ARG A 317 0.68 -25.92 10.60
C ARG A 317 2.07 -26.26 10.07
N GLY A 318 2.36 -25.88 8.82
CA GLY A 318 3.63 -26.14 8.16
C GLY A 318 4.32 -24.88 7.62
N PRO A 319 5.55 -25.00 7.07
CA PRO A 319 6.32 -23.86 6.57
C PRO A 319 5.72 -23.16 5.34
N TYR A 320 4.63 -23.70 4.78
CA TYR A 320 3.92 -23.15 3.61
C TYR A 320 2.45 -22.79 3.91
N GLY A 321 2.01 -22.89 5.17
CA GLY A 321 0.62 -22.70 5.60
C GLY A 321 0.06 -23.91 6.35
N HIS A 322 -1.23 -23.89 6.65
CA HIS A 322 -1.93 -25.04 7.22
C HIS A 322 -2.09 -26.16 6.18
N TYR A 323 -2.19 -27.40 6.65
CA TYR A 323 -2.39 -28.58 5.81
C TYR A 323 -3.15 -29.66 6.58
N VAL A 324 -3.97 -30.42 5.86
CA VAL A 324 -4.64 -31.61 6.38
C VAL A 324 -3.71 -32.81 6.17
N GLN A 325 -3.60 -33.67 7.18
CA GLN A 325 -2.93 -34.96 7.13
C GLN A 325 -3.90 -36.08 7.52
N LEU A 326 -3.87 -37.18 6.77
CA LEU A 326 -4.57 -38.42 7.12
C LEU A 326 -3.62 -39.35 7.88
N GLY A 327 -3.94 -39.64 9.15
CA GLY A 327 -3.13 -40.45 10.06
C GLY A 327 -1.97 -39.68 10.70
N GLU A 328 -1.30 -40.32 11.65
CA GLU A 328 -0.05 -39.81 12.25
C GLU A 328 1.18 -40.16 11.40
N VAL A 329 2.32 -39.55 11.70
CA VAL A 329 3.62 -39.95 11.13
C VAL A 329 4.23 -40.99 12.07
N ILE A 330 4.17 -42.26 11.69
CA ILE A 330 4.85 -43.33 12.44
C ILE A 330 6.35 -43.28 12.09
N GLU A 331 7.20 -42.98 13.08
CA GLU A 331 8.65 -42.95 12.88
C GLU A 331 9.18 -44.35 12.54
N GLY A 332 9.69 -44.51 11.33
CA GLY A 332 10.24 -45.77 10.82
C GLY A 332 9.55 -46.30 9.55
N GLU A 333 8.31 -45.92 9.27
CA GLU A 333 7.63 -46.33 8.04
C GLU A 333 8.07 -45.52 6.80
N LYS A 334 8.21 -46.22 5.67
CA LYS A 334 8.51 -45.58 4.38
C LYS A 334 7.29 -44.91 3.73
N VAL A 335 6.07 -45.25 4.18
CA VAL A 335 4.81 -44.71 3.64
C VAL A 335 4.49 -43.41 4.37
N LYS A 336 4.62 -42.28 3.66
CA LYS A 336 4.27 -40.97 4.23
C LYS A 336 2.74 -40.79 4.22
N PRO A 337 2.12 -40.28 5.30
CA PRO A 337 0.68 -40.04 5.34
C PRO A 337 0.25 -39.05 4.26
N LYS A 338 -0.99 -39.21 3.76
CA LYS A 338 -1.53 -38.32 2.71
C LYS A 338 -1.68 -36.91 3.28
N ARG A 339 -1.13 -35.92 2.56
CA ARG A 339 -1.13 -34.50 2.97
C ARG A 339 -1.66 -33.61 1.85
N VAL A 340 -2.52 -32.66 2.19
CA VAL A 340 -3.06 -31.66 1.26
C VAL A 340 -3.04 -30.29 1.94
N SER A 341 -2.53 -29.27 1.25
CA SER A 341 -2.48 -27.91 1.80
C SER A 341 -3.88 -27.31 1.95
N TRP A 342 -4.12 -26.62 3.07
CA TRP A 342 -5.34 -25.86 3.31
C TRP A 342 -5.34 -24.59 2.41
N PRO A 343 -6.40 -24.32 1.63
CA PRO A 343 -6.50 -23.09 0.84
C PRO A 343 -6.39 -21.84 1.71
N LYS A 344 -5.76 -20.77 1.24
CA LYS A 344 -5.68 -19.50 1.99
C LYS A 344 -7.01 -18.76 2.03
N GLU A 345 -7.87 -19.09 1.06
CA GLU A 345 -9.20 -18.55 0.83
C GLU A 345 -10.26 -19.20 1.75
N MET A 346 -9.95 -20.34 2.39
CA MET A 346 -10.85 -21.05 3.31
C MET A 346 -10.50 -20.68 4.75
N PRO A 347 -11.43 -20.07 5.52
CA PRO A 347 -11.11 -19.56 6.85
C PRO A 347 -11.01 -20.72 7.86
N LEU A 348 -10.12 -20.57 8.86
CA LEU A 348 -9.70 -21.67 9.75
C LEU A 348 -10.68 -21.93 10.91
N ASP A 349 -11.50 -20.94 11.25
CA ASP A 349 -12.62 -21.04 12.20
C ASP A 349 -13.74 -21.96 11.69
N GLN A 350 -13.86 -22.13 10.37
CA GLN A 350 -14.80 -23.03 9.71
C GLN A 350 -14.14 -24.36 9.28
N ALA A 351 -12.98 -24.70 9.83
CA ALA A 351 -12.30 -25.94 9.50
C ALA A 351 -13.02 -27.15 10.12
N ASP A 352 -13.71 -27.92 9.29
CA ASP A 352 -14.50 -29.09 9.70
C ASP A 352 -14.05 -30.38 9.00
N LEU A 353 -14.58 -31.52 9.48
CA LEU A 353 -14.30 -32.84 8.89
C LEU A 353 -14.73 -32.89 7.42
N ALA A 354 -15.89 -32.32 7.05
CA ALA A 354 -16.39 -32.40 5.68
C ALA A 354 -15.48 -31.68 4.68
N SER A 355 -14.96 -30.51 5.03
CA SER A 355 -13.99 -29.76 4.21
C SER A 355 -12.64 -30.48 4.12
N ALA A 356 -12.18 -31.07 5.23
CA ALA A 356 -10.96 -31.86 5.26
C ALA A 356 -11.05 -33.13 4.41
N LEU A 357 -12.20 -33.83 4.42
CA LEU A 357 -12.46 -34.99 3.54
C LEU A 357 -12.46 -34.59 2.06
N LYS A 358 -13.10 -33.46 1.70
CA LYS A 358 -13.06 -32.91 0.33
C LYS A 358 -11.64 -32.61 -0.14
N LEU A 359 -10.80 -32.03 0.73
CA LEU A 359 -9.38 -31.79 0.43
C LEU A 359 -8.60 -33.10 0.29
N LEU A 360 -8.79 -34.07 1.20
CA LEU A 360 -8.15 -35.38 1.15
C LEU A 360 -8.59 -36.26 -0.02
N ALA A 361 -9.71 -35.95 -0.70
CA ALA A 361 -10.11 -36.60 -1.94
C ALA A 361 -9.20 -36.23 -3.14
N LEU A 362 -8.41 -35.15 -3.06
CA LEU A 362 -7.46 -34.77 -4.11
C LEU A 362 -6.24 -35.71 -4.17
N PRO A 363 -5.60 -35.94 -5.33
CA PRO A 363 -5.93 -35.38 -6.65
C PRO A 363 -7.23 -35.97 -7.24
N ARG A 364 -8.08 -35.10 -7.80
CA ARG A 364 -9.28 -35.51 -8.55
C ARG A 364 -8.92 -35.65 -10.03
N GLU A 365 -9.32 -36.75 -10.65
CA GLU A 365 -9.25 -36.91 -12.12
C GLU A 365 -10.49 -36.29 -12.76
N LEU A 366 -10.31 -35.44 -13.78
CA LEU A 366 -11.41 -34.79 -14.52
C LEU A 366 -11.81 -35.52 -15.81
N GLY A 367 -10.98 -36.46 -16.27
CA GLY A 367 -11.17 -37.19 -17.52
C GLY A 367 -9.91 -37.22 -18.38
N MET A 368 -10.06 -37.66 -19.63
CA MET A 368 -9.02 -37.66 -20.66
C MET A 368 -9.03 -36.33 -21.42
N HIS A 369 -7.85 -35.77 -21.69
CA HIS A 369 -7.73 -34.56 -22.51
C HIS A 369 -8.06 -34.86 -23.98
N PRO A 370 -8.89 -34.05 -24.66
CA PRO A 370 -9.44 -34.39 -25.98
C PRO A 370 -8.38 -34.54 -27.09
N GLU A 371 -7.24 -33.85 -26.98
CA GLU A 371 -6.19 -33.88 -28.01
C GLU A 371 -5.11 -34.96 -27.78
N THR A 372 -4.93 -35.42 -26.53
CA THR A 372 -3.76 -36.24 -26.14
C THR A 372 -4.14 -37.56 -25.47
N ASN A 373 -5.42 -37.77 -25.15
CA ASN A 373 -6.00 -38.90 -24.41
C ASN A 373 -5.34 -39.21 -23.05
N LYS A 374 -4.46 -38.35 -22.54
CA LYS A 374 -3.85 -38.48 -21.22
C LYS A 374 -4.73 -37.82 -20.15
N LYS A 375 -4.66 -38.33 -18.93
CA LYS A 375 -5.47 -37.87 -17.79
C LYS A 375 -5.23 -36.38 -17.48
N VAL A 376 -6.30 -35.68 -17.08
CA VAL A 376 -6.25 -34.34 -16.48
C VAL A 376 -6.53 -34.47 -14.98
N ILE A 377 -5.65 -33.93 -14.14
CA ILE A 377 -5.78 -33.97 -12.68
C ILE A 377 -5.91 -32.56 -12.10
N VAL A 378 -6.70 -32.43 -11.03
CA VAL A 378 -6.79 -31.23 -10.19
C VAL A 378 -6.23 -31.56 -8.81
N ASN A 379 -5.34 -30.71 -8.30
CA ASN A 379 -4.68 -30.91 -7.02
C ASN A 379 -4.21 -29.57 -6.41
N ILE A 380 -3.83 -29.56 -5.13
CA ILE A 380 -3.25 -28.40 -4.45
C ILE A 380 -1.75 -28.64 -4.24
N GLY A 381 -0.93 -27.70 -4.73
CA GLY A 381 0.52 -27.72 -4.58
C GLY A 381 1.01 -26.62 -3.63
N ARG A 382 2.33 -26.56 -3.43
CA ARG A 382 2.99 -25.53 -2.59
C ARG A 382 2.73 -24.07 -2.99
N PHE A 383 2.16 -23.85 -4.17
CA PHE A 383 1.84 -22.53 -4.73
C PHE A 383 0.32 -22.32 -4.93
N GLY A 384 -0.52 -23.22 -4.41
CA GLY A 384 -1.98 -23.18 -4.53
C GLY A 384 -2.59 -24.25 -5.45
N PRO A 385 -3.90 -24.18 -5.71
CA PRO A 385 -4.62 -25.05 -6.64
C PRO A 385 -4.07 -25.03 -8.07
N TYR A 386 -3.94 -26.21 -8.68
CA TYR A 386 -3.46 -26.35 -10.05
C TYR A 386 -4.12 -27.52 -10.80
N ILE A 387 -4.09 -27.40 -12.12
CA ILE A 387 -4.45 -28.43 -13.09
C ILE A 387 -3.15 -29.00 -13.65
N GLY A 388 -3.01 -30.32 -13.64
CA GLY A 388 -1.87 -31.06 -14.19
C GLY A 388 -2.29 -31.93 -15.37
N HIS A 389 -1.51 -31.90 -16.44
CA HIS A 389 -1.70 -32.73 -17.61
C HIS A 389 -0.36 -32.97 -18.33
N ASP A 390 0.06 -34.23 -18.45
CA ASP A 390 1.27 -34.64 -19.19
C ASP A 390 2.54 -33.81 -18.90
N GLY A 391 2.78 -33.51 -17.61
CA GLY A 391 3.90 -32.69 -17.16
C GLY A 391 3.72 -31.17 -17.33
N LYS A 392 2.67 -30.71 -18.02
CA LYS A 392 2.22 -29.30 -18.01
C LYS A 392 1.38 -29.04 -16.75
N PHE A 393 1.56 -27.86 -16.16
CA PHE A 393 0.84 -27.44 -14.96
C PHE A 393 0.34 -25.99 -15.10
N LYS A 394 -0.90 -25.74 -14.66
CA LYS A 394 -1.51 -24.41 -14.66
C LYS A 394 -2.20 -24.13 -13.33
N SER A 395 -1.96 -22.97 -12.73
CA SER A 395 -2.70 -22.51 -11.54
C SER A 395 -4.17 -22.22 -11.86
N ILE A 396 -5.08 -22.67 -11.01
CA ILE A 396 -6.51 -22.33 -11.11
C ILE A 396 -6.70 -20.88 -10.62
N PRO A 397 -7.45 -20.02 -11.35
CA PRO A 397 -7.74 -18.64 -10.91
C PRO A 397 -8.61 -18.61 -9.64
N ARG A 398 -8.52 -17.51 -8.87
CA ARG A 398 -9.34 -17.31 -7.64
C ARG A 398 -10.86 -17.24 -7.88
N SER A 399 -11.29 -17.01 -9.12
CA SER A 399 -12.70 -17.03 -9.51
C SER A 399 -13.30 -18.43 -9.62
N ASP A 400 -12.45 -19.46 -9.77
CA ASP A 400 -12.85 -20.79 -10.20
C ASP A 400 -12.73 -21.77 -9.01
N ASN A 401 -13.83 -22.43 -8.64
CA ASN A 401 -13.84 -23.35 -7.50
C ASN A 401 -13.15 -24.69 -7.85
N ILE A 402 -12.13 -25.05 -7.07
CA ILE A 402 -11.36 -26.30 -7.23
C ILE A 402 -12.23 -27.57 -7.20
N PHE A 403 -13.36 -27.55 -6.48
CA PHE A 403 -14.23 -28.73 -6.34
C PHE A 403 -15.27 -28.85 -7.46
N GLU A 404 -15.52 -27.79 -8.23
CA GLU A 404 -16.58 -27.71 -9.25
C GLU A 404 -16.02 -27.59 -10.67
N ILE A 405 -14.72 -27.36 -10.83
CA ILE A 405 -14.08 -27.22 -12.14
C ILE A 405 -14.23 -28.50 -13.01
N GLU A 406 -14.77 -28.31 -14.20
CA GLU A 406 -15.00 -29.39 -15.17
C GLU A 406 -13.88 -29.50 -16.22
N LEU A 407 -13.87 -30.62 -16.96
CA LEU A 407 -12.87 -30.92 -17.99
C LEU A 407 -12.76 -29.81 -19.05
N ALA A 408 -13.88 -29.25 -19.52
CA ALA A 408 -13.87 -28.20 -20.55
C ALA A 408 -13.10 -26.94 -20.09
N ARG A 409 -13.37 -26.46 -18.87
CA ARG A 409 -12.66 -25.33 -18.26
C ARG A 409 -11.20 -25.67 -17.94
N ALA A 410 -10.93 -26.93 -17.58
CA ALA A 410 -9.56 -27.39 -17.36
C ALA A 410 -8.72 -27.40 -18.63
N VAL A 411 -9.29 -27.84 -19.77
CA VAL A 411 -8.65 -27.78 -21.10
C VAL A 411 -8.41 -26.33 -21.53
N GLU A 412 -9.36 -25.42 -21.30
CA GLU A 412 -9.18 -23.98 -21.58
C GLU A 412 -8.02 -23.36 -20.77
N LEU A 413 -7.91 -23.69 -19.48
CA LEU A 413 -6.82 -23.21 -18.64
C LEU A 413 -5.47 -23.86 -19.03
N LEU A 414 -5.47 -25.12 -19.48
CA LEU A 414 -4.29 -25.82 -19.98
C LEU A 414 -3.83 -25.33 -21.36
N SER A 415 -4.71 -24.90 -22.27
CA SER A 415 -4.29 -24.25 -23.52
C SER A 415 -3.66 -22.87 -23.27
N GLN A 416 -4.05 -22.21 -22.17
CA GLN A 416 -3.36 -21.03 -21.64
C GLN A 416 -2.11 -21.36 -20.80
N ALA A 417 -1.72 -22.63 -20.64
CA ALA A 417 -0.44 -22.99 -20.04
C ALA A 417 0.67 -22.72 -21.06
N ARG A 418 1.54 -21.76 -20.73
CA ARG A 418 2.71 -21.48 -21.58
C ARG A 418 3.67 -22.65 -21.48
N ASP A 419 4.11 -23.15 -22.63
CA ASP A 419 5.15 -24.16 -22.68
C ASP A 419 6.40 -23.70 -21.92
N GLY A 420 6.98 -24.65 -21.17
CA GLY A 420 8.31 -24.46 -20.58
C GLY A 420 9.37 -24.34 -21.66
N ASN A 421 10.62 -24.07 -21.25
CA ASN A 421 11.74 -23.89 -22.20
C ASN A 421 11.92 -25.12 -23.11
N THR A 422 11.39 -25.06 -24.33
CA THR A 422 11.58 -26.05 -25.39
C THR A 422 12.84 -25.71 -26.19
N VAL A 423 13.67 -26.72 -26.43
CA VAL A 423 14.75 -26.63 -27.41
C VAL A 423 14.10 -26.65 -28.79
N LEU A 424 14.37 -25.62 -29.60
CA LEU A 424 13.85 -25.46 -30.95
C LEU A 424 14.79 -26.12 -31.98
N ARG A 425 16.10 -25.93 -31.82
CA ARG A 425 17.12 -26.39 -32.76
C ARG A 425 18.49 -26.49 -32.09
N THR A 426 19.26 -27.53 -32.40
CA THR A 426 20.68 -27.63 -32.03
C THR A 426 21.54 -27.18 -33.22
N LEU A 427 22.48 -26.26 -32.99
CA LEU A 427 23.30 -25.65 -34.05
C LEU A 427 24.65 -26.35 -34.28
N GLY A 428 25.08 -27.20 -33.34
CA GLY A 428 26.36 -27.90 -33.37
C GLY A 428 27.17 -27.67 -32.09
N ASP A 429 28.39 -28.18 -32.06
CA ASP A 429 29.30 -28.06 -30.91
C ASP A 429 30.14 -26.78 -30.99
N HIS A 430 30.36 -26.13 -29.85
CA HIS A 430 31.18 -24.93 -29.73
C HIS A 430 32.67 -25.25 -30.02
N PRO A 431 33.41 -24.44 -30.81
CA PRO A 431 34.78 -24.73 -31.22
C PRO A 431 35.76 -25.03 -30.07
N ASP A 432 35.70 -24.23 -28.99
CA ASP A 432 36.67 -24.32 -27.89
C ASP A 432 36.41 -25.44 -26.86
N ASP A 433 35.16 -25.75 -26.54
CA ASP A 433 34.81 -26.69 -25.44
C ASP A 433 34.02 -27.94 -25.87
N LYS A 434 33.69 -28.04 -27.17
CA LYS A 434 32.86 -29.11 -27.77
C LYS A 434 31.49 -29.32 -27.11
N ALA A 435 30.97 -28.33 -26.38
CA ALA A 435 29.63 -28.41 -25.82
C ALA A 435 28.58 -27.89 -26.82
N SER A 436 27.42 -28.54 -26.86
CA SER A 436 26.36 -28.24 -27.83
C SER A 436 25.75 -26.85 -27.61
N VAL A 437 25.59 -26.12 -28.72
CA VAL A 437 24.88 -24.83 -28.78
C VAL A 437 23.45 -25.07 -29.26
N GLU A 438 22.48 -24.63 -28.48
CA GLU A 438 21.05 -24.90 -28.71
C GLU A 438 20.22 -23.61 -28.72
N ILE A 439 19.36 -23.42 -29.72
CA ILE A 439 18.32 -22.38 -29.68
C ILE A 439 17.14 -22.91 -28.86
N CYS A 440 16.77 -22.18 -27.82
CA CYS A 440 15.65 -22.47 -26.93
C CYS A 440 14.58 -21.37 -27.01
N SER A 441 13.31 -21.73 -26.84
CA SER A 441 12.23 -20.77 -26.55
C SER A 441 12.22 -20.42 -25.05
N GLY A 442 11.90 -19.16 -24.71
CA GLY A 442 11.91 -18.70 -23.32
C GLY A 442 11.01 -17.50 -23.03
N ARG A 443 10.81 -17.21 -21.74
CA ARG A 443 9.91 -16.17 -21.20
C ARG A 443 10.08 -14.77 -21.83
N TYR A 444 11.26 -14.46 -22.38
CA TYR A 444 11.62 -13.15 -22.91
C TYR A 444 11.89 -13.13 -24.43
N GLY A 445 11.58 -14.22 -25.13
CA GLY A 445 11.93 -14.47 -26.53
C GLY A 445 12.87 -15.67 -26.69
N PRO A 446 13.15 -16.10 -27.94
CA PRO A 446 14.12 -17.14 -28.21
C PRO A 446 15.53 -16.74 -27.74
N TYR A 447 16.34 -17.73 -27.34
CA TYR A 447 17.69 -17.53 -26.85
C TYR A 447 18.62 -18.69 -27.24
N ALA A 448 19.87 -18.39 -27.59
CA ALA A 448 20.92 -19.40 -27.71
C ALA A 448 21.41 -19.83 -26.32
N ARG A 449 21.56 -21.12 -26.10
CA ARG A 449 22.05 -21.76 -24.87
C ARG A 449 23.35 -22.48 -25.16
N HIS A 450 24.34 -22.24 -24.32
CA HIS A 450 25.59 -23.00 -24.26
C HIS A 450 25.93 -23.21 -22.78
N GLY A 451 25.89 -24.47 -22.34
CA GLY A 451 26.02 -24.84 -20.93
C GLY A 451 25.07 -24.08 -19.98
N LYS A 452 25.64 -23.16 -19.19
CA LYS A 452 24.91 -22.30 -18.21
C LYS A 452 24.59 -20.90 -18.74
N ILE A 453 25.03 -20.56 -19.95
CA ILE A 453 24.90 -19.21 -20.54
C ILE A 453 23.74 -19.20 -21.53
N ASN A 454 22.83 -18.24 -21.37
CA ASN A 454 21.61 -18.09 -22.19
C ASN A 454 21.61 -16.70 -22.85
N ALA A 455 21.95 -16.58 -24.14
CA ALA A 455 21.99 -15.31 -24.88
C ALA A 455 20.69 -15.06 -25.68
N THR A 456 19.96 -14.00 -25.36
CA THR A 456 18.66 -13.69 -26.00
C THR A 456 18.85 -13.16 -27.42
N LEU A 457 18.09 -13.69 -28.38
CA LEU A 457 18.10 -13.25 -29.77
C LEU A 457 17.56 -11.81 -29.91
N PRO A 458 18.10 -11.00 -30.86
CA PRO A 458 17.53 -9.69 -31.19
C PRO A 458 16.10 -9.79 -31.74
N LYS A 459 15.29 -8.75 -31.50
CA LYS A 459 13.90 -8.67 -32.01
C LYS A 459 13.90 -8.39 -33.52
N GLY A 460 13.94 -9.44 -34.32
CA GLY A 460 13.90 -9.38 -35.78
C GLY A 460 14.50 -10.60 -36.47
N LEU A 461 15.36 -11.37 -35.81
CA LEU A 461 15.86 -12.64 -36.34
C LEU A 461 14.89 -13.80 -36.01
N SER A 462 14.66 -14.67 -37.00
CA SER A 462 13.95 -15.94 -36.80
C SER A 462 14.87 -16.95 -36.07
N PRO A 463 14.33 -17.84 -35.22
CA PRO A 463 15.07 -18.99 -34.69
C PRO A 463 15.65 -19.91 -35.78
N ASP A 464 15.05 -19.92 -36.97
CA ASP A 464 15.43 -20.84 -38.05
C ASP A 464 16.59 -20.31 -38.92
N ASP A 465 16.83 -19.00 -38.92
CA ASP A 465 17.82 -18.35 -39.80
C ASP A 465 19.20 -18.19 -39.16
N ILE A 466 19.33 -18.41 -37.85
CA ILE A 466 20.60 -18.20 -37.13
C ILE A 466 21.64 -19.28 -37.43
N THR A 467 22.85 -18.82 -37.69
CA THR A 467 24.06 -19.64 -37.85
C THR A 467 24.77 -19.90 -36.52
N LEU A 468 25.65 -20.91 -36.49
CA LEU A 468 26.47 -21.23 -35.32
C LEU A 468 27.37 -20.05 -34.92
N GLU A 469 27.95 -19.35 -35.89
CA GLU A 469 28.86 -18.22 -35.70
C GLU A 469 28.17 -17.03 -35.00
N GLU A 470 26.98 -16.63 -35.47
CA GLU A 470 26.19 -15.56 -34.84
C GLU A 470 25.72 -15.92 -33.42
N ALA A 471 25.39 -17.19 -33.17
CA ALA A 471 25.04 -17.66 -31.84
C ALA A 471 26.23 -17.55 -30.87
N LEU A 472 27.44 -17.89 -31.32
CA LEU A 472 28.68 -17.76 -30.55
C LEU A 472 29.01 -16.30 -30.24
N GLU A 473 28.86 -15.38 -31.20
CA GLU A 473 29.02 -13.94 -30.95
C GLU A 473 28.07 -13.42 -29.87
N LEU A 474 26.79 -13.81 -29.91
CA LEU A 474 25.80 -13.41 -28.90
C LEU A 474 26.11 -13.99 -27.50
N ILE A 475 26.66 -15.20 -27.44
CA ILE A 475 27.12 -15.84 -26.20
C ILE A 475 28.36 -15.12 -25.65
N ALA A 476 29.38 -14.90 -26.48
CA ALA A 476 30.61 -14.19 -26.11
C ALA A 476 30.31 -12.74 -25.65
N ALA A 477 29.46 -12.01 -26.38
CA ALA A 477 29.01 -10.67 -26.01
C ALA A 477 28.21 -10.64 -24.69
N LYS A 478 27.61 -11.77 -24.27
CA LYS A 478 26.95 -11.90 -22.98
C LYS A 478 27.90 -12.27 -21.85
N VAL A 479 28.90 -13.11 -22.10
CA VAL A 479 29.99 -13.39 -21.16
C VAL A 479 30.77 -12.10 -20.85
N ALA A 480 31.15 -11.35 -21.88
CA ALA A 480 31.87 -10.08 -21.74
C ALA A 480 31.08 -8.98 -20.99
N LYS A 481 29.74 -9.04 -21.00
CA LYS A 481 28.89 -8.07 -20.27
C LYS A 481 28.66 -8.43 -18.79
N GLY A 482 29.02 -9.65 -18.37
CA GLY A 482 28.86 -10.11 -16.99
C GLY A 482 27.39 -10.18 -16.49
N PRO A 483 27.18 -10.56 -15.22
CA PRO A 483 25.85 -10.59 -14.62
C PRO A 483 25.32 -9.17 -14.37
N ALA A 484 24.47 -8.68 -15.28
CA ALA A 484 23.86 -7.36 -15.15
C ALA A 484 23.01 -7.25 -13.85
N PRO A 485 23.12 -6.14 -13.10
CA PRO A 485 22.24 -5.88 -11.96
C PRO A 485 20.79 -5.79 -12.41
N LYS A 486 19.86 -6.31 -11.59
CA LYS A 486 18.42 -6.40 -11.91
C LYS A 486 17.82 -5.01 -12.22
N LYS A 487 17.65 -4.68 -13.50
CA LYS A 487 16.84 -3.53 -13.94
C LYS A 487 15.35 -3.86 -13.81
N ALA A 488 14.61 -2.99 -13.12
CA ALA A 488 13.16 -2.99 -13.14
C ALA A 488 12.64 -2.66 -14.56
N SER A 489 11.48 -3.19 -14.93
CA SER A 489 10.94 -3.06 -16.29
C SER A 489 10.36 -1.66 -16.55
N SER A 490 10.95 -0.92 -17.48
CA SER A 490 10.29 0.26 -18.08
C SER A 490 9.24 -0.18 -19.11
N ARG A 491 8.05 0.43 -19.05
CA ARG A 491 6.96 0.19 -20.02
C ARG A 491 7.09 1.19 -21.19
N LYS A 492 6.75 0.71 -22.39
CA LYS A 492 6.96 1.32 -23.71
C LYS A 492 6.24 2.69 -23.88
N PRO A 493 6.85 3.71 -24.55
CA PRO A 493 6.15 4.93 -24.98
C PRO A 493 5.18 4.67 -26.15
N ALA A 494 4.10 5.45 -26.23
CA ALA A 494 3.17 5.44 -27.37
C ALA A 494 3.78 6.11 -28.62
N ALA A 495 3.24 5.80 -29.79
CA ALA A 495 3.83 6.14 -31.09
C ALA A 495 3.62 7.62 -31.51
N LYS A 496 4.62 8.19 -32.21
CA LYS A 496 4.45 9.43 -32.98
C LYS A 496 3.75 9.13 -34.31
N ALA A 497 2.72 9.90 -34.64
CA ALA A 497 2.10 9.89 -35.96
C ALA A 497 2.99 10.56 -37.03
N LYS A 498 2.81 10.18 -38.30
CA LYS A 498 3.61 10.66 -39.44
C LYS A 498 3.00 11.90 -40.13
N SER A 499 3.91 12.74 -40.63
CA SER A 499 3.83 13.71 -41.75
C SER A 499 2.52 13.98 -42.52
N ALA A 500 2.27 15.26 -42.78
CA ALA A 500 1.25 15.79 -43.69
C ALA A 500 1.63 15.78 -45.19
N PRO A 501 0.67 16.02 -46.11
CA PRO A 501 0.89 16.51 -47.48
C PRO A 501 0.68 18.04 -47.64
N LYS A 502 1.18 18.62 -48.74
CA LYS A 502 1.22 20.09 -49.05
C LYS A 502 0.03 20.60 -49.88
N THR A 503 -0.41 21.87 -49.65
CA THR A 503 -0.94 22.91 -50.60
C THR A 503 -1.45 24.14 -49.79
N THR A 504 -1.48 25.44 -50.21
CA THR A 504 -0.94 26.20 -51.37
C THR A 504 -0.74 27.70 -51.06
N LYS A 505 0.14 28.38 -51.82
CA LYS A 505 0.25 29.82 -52.22
C LYS A 505 -0.44 30.99 -51.46
N ALA A 506 0.39 32.04 -51.27
CA ALA A 506 0.11 33.50 -51.30
C ALA A 506 -0.75 34.11 -50.16
N LYS A 507 -0.65 35.40 -49.80
CA LYS A 507 -0.09 36.59 -50.50
C LYS A 507 0.53 37.59 -49.49
N ALA A 508 1.39 38.50 -49.96
CA ALA A 508 2.13 39.47 -49.14
C ALA A 508 1.35 40.77 -48.82
N THR A 509 1.73 41.46 -47.73
CA THR A 509 2.01 42.92 -47.68
C THR A 509 2.65 43.36 -46.36
N THR A 510 3.85 43.98 -46.46
CA THR A 510 4.31 45.25 -45.85
C THR A 510 3.55 45.82 -44.62
N THR A 511 4.21 46.38 -43.58
CA THR A 511 5.13 47.54 -43.68
C THR A 511 6.26 47.65 -42.63
N LYS A 512 7.28 48.44 -43.02
CA LYS A 512 8.34 49.15 -42.25
C LYS A 512 7.85 49.88 -40.98
N ALA A 513 8.68 50.46 -40.09
CA ALA A 513 10.09 50.30 -39.62
C ALA A 513 10.41 51.48 -38.65
N LYS A 514 11.65 51.54 -38.11
CA LYS A 514 12.29 52.64 -37.32
C LYS A 514 11.88 52.71 -35.83
N THR A 515 12.78 52.51 -34.85
CA THR A 515 13.93 53.35 -34.40
C THR A 515 13.50 54.76 -34.00
N THR A 516 13.69 55.25 -32.77
CA THR A 516 15.02 55.59 -32.20
C THR A 516 15.05 55.65 -30.65
N SER A 517 16.28 55.77 -30.12
CA SER A 517 16.66 55.87 -28.70
C SER A 517 16.73 57.31 -28.15
N VAL A 518 16.88 57.45 -26.81
CA VAL A 518 17.78 58.39 -26.07
C VAL A 518 17.18 59.19 -24.87
N LYS A 519 17.77 58.94 -23.68
CA LYS A 519 18.02 59.79 -22.47
C LYS A 519 16.90 60.40 -21.58
N THR A 520 16.87 59.88 -20.34
CA THR A 520 17.06 60.57 -19.02
C THR A 520 16.56 62.01 -18.76
N LYS A 521 15.77 62.18 -17.68
CA LYS A 521 16.23 62.82 -16.42
C LYS A 521 15.25 62.62 -15.23
N ALA A 522 15.76 62.83 -14.01
CA ALA A 522 15.03 62.88 -12.72
C ALA A 522 14.15 64.16 -12.63
N THR A 523 13.23 64.39 -11.67
CA THR A 523 13.11 64.00 -10.24
C THR A 523 11.65 63.55 -9.91
N ALA A 524 11.10 63.39 -8.69
CA ALA A 524 11.48 63.73 -7.31
C ALA A 524 10.86 62.77 -6.25
N LYS A 525 10.84 63.17 -4.97
CA LYS A 525 10.13 62.51 -3.84
C LYS A 525 8.86 63.27 -3.46
N VAL A 526 7.80 62.57 -3.04
CA VAL A 526 6.96 62.93 -1.86
C VAL A 526 6.61 61.64 -1.11
N ALA A 527 6.59 61.68 0.22
CA ALA A 527 6.27 60.54 1.09
C ALA A 527 5.06 60.83 1.99
N ARG A 528 4.26 59.80 2.30
CA ARG A 528 3.36 59.64 3.47
C ARG A 528 2.46 58.40 3.29
N PRO A 529 1.81 57.87 4.35
CA PRO A 529 2.21 57.83 5.76
C PRO A 529 2.17 56.41 6.35
N ALA A 530 2.87 56.18 7.47
CA ALA A 530 2.66 55.00 8.32
C ALA A 530 1.58 55.30 9.38
N VAL A 531 0.57 54.43 9.54
CA VAL A 531 -0.41 54.52 10.65
C VAL A 531 -0.75 53.13 11.20
N LYS A 532 -0.36 52.91 12.47
CA LYS A 532 -0.96 52.04 13.50
C LYS A 532 -1.28 50.57 13.16
N LYS A 533 -0.35 49.68 13.54
CA LYS A 533 -0.70 48.36 14.09
C LYS A 533 -1.42 48.57 15.43
N VAL A 534 -2.63 48.02 15.59
CA VAL A 534 -3.29 47.90 16.91
C VAL A 534 -2.76 46.65 17.60
N ALA A 535 -2.42 46.76 18.88
CA ALA A 535 -1.97 45.63 19.69
C ALA A 535 -3.18 44.89 20.28
N ALA A 536 -3.24 43.57 20.09
CA ALA A 536 -4.10 42.68 20.86
C ALA A 536 -3.30 42.11 22.05
N ALA A 537 -3.95 41.99 23.21
CA ALA A 537 -3.27 41.76 24.48
C ALA A 537 -2.68 40.35 24.63
N LYS A 538 -1.56 40.26 25.37
CA LYS A 538 -1.04 38.99 25.89
C LYS A 538 -1.94 38.52 27.03
N VAL A 539 -2.49 37.31 26.92
CA VAL A 539 -2.99 36.56 28.09
C VAL A 539 -1.85 35.67 28.61
N SER A 540 -1.59 35.75 29.90
CA SER A 540 -0.50 35.06 30.60
C SER A 540 -0.82 33.59 30.87
N LYS A 541 0.09 32.67 30.49
CA LYS A 541 0.14 31.32 31.06
C LYS A 541 0.78 31.39 32.45
N PRO A 542 0.16 30.86 33.52
CA PRO A 542 0.85 30.66 34.80
C PRO A 542 1.86 29.52 34.68
N ALA A 543 3.00 29.66 35.36
CA ALA A 543 4.04 28.64 35.40
C ALA A 543 3.87 27.72 36.62
N ALA A 544 3.99 26.41 36.42
CA ALA A 544 4.12 25.44 37.49
C ALA A 544 5.37 24.57 37.27
N LYS A 545 6.33 24.65 38.20
CA LYS A 545 7.51 23.77 38.29
C LYS A 545 7.66 23.26 39.72
N LYS A 546 7.52 21.95 39.91
CA LYS A 546 8.20 21.03 40.88
C LYS A 546 7.36 19.74 40.91
N LYS A 547 7.84 18.62 40.35
CA LYS A 547 8.77 17.67 41.00
C LYS A 547 8.41 17.40 42.46
N VAL A 548 7.58 16.39 42.69
CA VAL A 548 7.55 15.62 43.95
C VAL A 548 8.40 14.36 43.72
N ALA A 549 9.28 14.05 44.68
CA ALA A 549 10.17 12.91 44.61
C ALA A 549 9.58 11.68 45.31
N VAL A 550 9.98 10.51 44.84
CA VAL A 550 9.66 9.19 45.42
C VAL A 550 10.14 9.11 46.87
N LYS A 551 9.28 8.66 47.79
CA LYS A 551 9.69 8.10 49.08
C LYS A 551 9.46 6.59 49.08
N LYS A 552 10.56 5.82 49.18
CA LYS A 552 10.51 4.39 49.54
C LYS A 552 10.27 4.22 51.03
N THR A 553 9.64 3.10 51.37
CA THR A 553 9.36 2.60 52.72
C THR A 553 10.62 2.21 53.49
N VAL A 554 10.64 2.50 54.81
CA VAL A 554 11.41 1.74 55.82
C VAL A 554 10.58 1.61 57.11
N LYS A 555 10.63 0.40 57.69
CA LYS A 555 10.15 -0.09 59.01
C LYS A 555 10.13 0.98 60.13
N SER A 556 9.23 0.96 61.12
CA SER A 556 9.18 -0.08 62.17
C SER A 556 8.16 0.25 63.29
N LYS A 557 7.73 -0.79 64.03
CA LYS A 557 7.23 -0.81 65.43
C LYS A 557 6.21 0.27 65.88
N ALA A 558 4.95 -0.15 66.05
CA ALA A 558 4.42 -0.55 67.36
C ALA A 558 3.27 -1.55 67.14
#